data_AF-A0A1I0S386-F1
#
_entry.id   AF-A0A1I0S386-F1
#
_cell.length_a   1.000
_cell.length_b   1.000
_cell.length_c   1.000
_cell.angle_alpha   90.00
_cell.angle_beta   90.00
_cell.angle_gamma   90.00
#
_symmetry.space_group_name_H-M   'P 1'
#
loop_
_entity.id
_entity.type
_entity.pdbx_description
1 polymer ?
#
loop_
_entity_poly.entity_id
_entity_poly.type
_entity_poly.pdbx_seq_one_letter_code
_entity_poly.pdbx_strand_id
1 'polypeptide(L)'
;MTKKFTTGFAMIASTLLFSQVGIGTPTPQATLDVTGMPTNTTKLDGIIAPRLTGVQLRGKTYTTAQTGALVYVTAADTAPANQTIDVTATGYYYFNGTKWVATTKDTNIYNSDGALTDYRKLNFNGKSLSFEGNEQQTNFSDDGLRQIGLTDYAMIQVNSADVNANGLSTNLTLHTFADNYAEISTSGDSNGLMITANGNVNPSVLEFRTSPGGGLPSQQRLYITGDGSIGINTDNPTEKFDNNGGNTRLRYLPANGATNAISTTPDGSPSSSQDQTFTATRTVVADANGVLGYVNGLPSEAGTQKVLVNANVSGTQNVSGGTSVVGQFTVENIDLMNAWTSNVFTVPSGAGGLYMINMQTSNNHVVPDNSATSWFVMAYFQKSTDGGANWNIILRDTRSNMSSTTVDNGNALLWTGTLNAGDKIRPMFLCTATTNNTMVHGSLSITRIFQ
;
A
#
# COMPACT_ATOMS: atom_id res chain seq x y z
N MET A 1 115.88 88.72 -12.54
CA MET A 1 115.96 87.50 -13.37
C MET A 1 115.20 86.38 -12.68
N THR A 2 114.38 85.62 -13.45
CA THR A 2 113.88 84.22 -13.26
C THR A 2 113.16 83.81 -11.96
N LYS A 3 112.07 83.03 -11.88
CA LYS A 3 110.97 82.49 -12.72
C LYS A 3 110.08 81.61 -11.77
N LYS A 4 108.73 81.71 -11.88
CA LYS A 4 107.59 80.75 -11.67
C LYS A 4 107.69 79.59 -10.63
N PHE A 5 106.64 79.23 -9.86
CA PHE A 5 105.50 78.37 -10.30
C PHE A 5 104.30 78.30 -9.32
N THR A 6 103.20 77.75 -9.84
CA THR A 6 101.75 77.87 -9.59
C THR A 6 101.12 76.92 -8.53
N THR A 7 100.12 77.43 -7.81
CA THR A 7 98.83 76.89 -7.28
C THR A 7 98.56 75.38 -7.09
N GLY A 8 97.92 75.01 -5.96
CA GLY A 8 97.03 73.84 -5.88
C GLY A 8 96.61 73.38 -4.47
N PHE A 9 95.46 73.85 -3.99
CA PHE A 9 94.75 73.43 -2.76
C PHE A 9 93.62 72.45 -3.11
N ALA A 10 93.49 71.30 -2.43
CA ALA A 10 92.25 70.52 -2.19
C ALA A 10 92.60 69.17 -1.51
N MET A 11 92.52 69.05 -0.19
CA MET A 11 91.36 68.61 0.62
C MET A 11 90.83 67.18 0.35
N ILE A 12 91.06 66.36 1.37
CA ILE A 12 90.41 65.09 1.70
C ILE A 12 88.92 65.36 1.95
N ALA A 13 88.03 64.62 1.28
CA ALA A 13 86.65 64.46 1.67
C ALA A 13 86.31 62.96 1.63
N SER A 14 86.54 62.28 2.75
CA SER A 14 85.97 60.97 3.03
C SER A 14 84.46 61.12 3.24
N THR A 15 83.70 61.16 2.15
CA THR A 15 82.25 60.99 2.24
C THR A 15 81.98 59.55 2.65
N LEU A 16 81.18 59.36 3.70
CA LEU A 16 80.63 58.07 4.10
C LEU A 16 79.88 57.50 2.89
N LEU A 17 80.55 56.65 2.10
CA LEU A 17 79.90 55.92 1.01
C LEU A 17 79.01 54.89 1.68
N PHE A 18 77.71 55.11 1.61
CA PHE A 18 76.73 54.09 1.94
C PHE A 18 77.02 52.87 1.05
N SER A 19 77.13 51.67 1.63
CA SER A 19 77.40 50.40 0.92
C SER A 19 76.24 49.94 0.02
N GLN A 20 75.34 50.85 -0.32
CA GLN A 20 74.16 50.62 -1.15
C GLN A 20 74.53 50.72 -2.63
N VAL A 21 74.10 49.73 -3.41
CA VAL A 21 74.29 49.66 -4.84
C VAL A 21 72.99 50.08 -5.52
N GLY A 22 73.01 51.23 -6.19
CA GLY A 22 71.92 51.67 -7.06
C GLY A 22 72.21 51.30 -8.51
N ILE A 23 71.29 50.59 -9.16
CA ILE A 23 71.30 50.31 -10.60
C ILE A 23 70.09 51.04 -11.20
N GLY A 24 70.34 52.02 -12.06
CA GLY A 24 69.26 52.82 -12.66
C GLY A 24 68.67 53.91 -11.75
N THR A 25 69.18 54.09 -10.52
CA THR A 25 68.81 55.17 -9.60
C THR A 25 70.02 55.77 -8.87
N PRO A 26 70.10 57.11 -8.74
CA PRO A 26 71.16 57.76 -7.98
C PRO A 26 70.87 57.81 -6.46
N THR A 27 69.65 57.51 -6.04
CA THR A 27 69.21 57.59 -4.63
C THR A 27 68.63 56.24 -4.18
N PRO A 28 69.47 55.18 -4.10
CA PRO A 28 69.02 53.84 -3.74
C PRO A 28 68.35 53.82 -2.34
N GLN A 29 67.23 53.12 -2.24
CA GLN A 29 66.43 53.00 -1.00
C GLN A 29 66.65 51.66 -0.26
N ALA A 30 67.51 50.79 -0.79
CA ALA A 30 67.90 49.52 -0.18
C ALA A 30 69.39 49.23 -0.48
N THR A 31 69.98 48.23 0.19
CA THR A 31 71.38 47.81 -0.05
C THR A 31 71.64 47.45 -1.52
N LEU A 32 70.64 46.91 -2.22
CA LEU A 32 70.60 46.82 -3.67
C LEU A 32 69.26 47.39 -4.14
N ASP A 33 69.28 48.51 -4.86
CA ASP A 33 68.10 49.12 -5.47
C ASP A 33 68.27 49.09 -6.99
N VAL A 34 67.37 48.39 -7.67
CA VAL A 34 67.36 48.26 -9.13
C VAL A 34 66.10 48.93 -9.65
N THR A 35 66.25 50.12 -10.22
CA THR A 35 65.15 50.92 -10.78
C THR A 35 65.03 50.68 -12.29
N GLY A 36 63.84 50.23 -12.72
CA GLY A 36 63.53 49.97 -14.14
C GLY A 36 63.26 51.23 -14.97
N MET A 37 63.18 51.07 -16.28
CA MET A 37 62.93 52.13 -17.27
C MET A 37 61.61 51.88 -18.04
N PRO A 38 60.44 52.07 -17.42
CA PRO A 38 59.16 51.52 -17.88
C PRO A 38 58.67 52.02 -19.24
N THR A 39 59.16 53.17 -19.72
CA THR A 39 58.76 53.76 -21.01
C THR A 39 59.75 53.45 -22.14
N ASN A 40 60.89 52.82 -21.86
CA ASN A 40 61.93 52.52 -22.85
C ASN A 40 61.90 51.04 -23.24
N THR A 41 61.25 50.73 -24.36
CA THR A 41 61.09 49.35 -24.86
C THR A 41 62.39 48.65 -25.28
N THR A 42 63.52 49.36 -25.34
CA THR A 42 64.85 48.76 -25.62
C THR A 42 65.61 48.37 -24.36
N LYS A 43 65.10 48.73 -23.18
CA LYS A 43 65.68 48.38 -21.88
C LYS A 43 64.89 47.21 -21.30
N LEU A 44 65.57 46.08 -21.14
CA LEU A 44 65.00 44.86 -20.57
C LEU A 44 65.28 44.85 -19.07
N ASP A 45 64.36 45.39 -18.28
CA ASP A 45 64.50 45.48 -16.82
C ASP A 45 64.44 44.08 -16.17
N GLY A 46 65.31 43.80 -15.20
CA GLY A 46 65.29 42.56 -14.43
C GLY A 46 66.60 42.25 -13.73
N ILE A 47 66.56 41.24 -12.85
CA ILE A 47 67.74 40.65 -12.20
C ILE A 47 67.81 39.19 -12.63
N ILE A 48 68.93 38.77 -13.23
CA ILE A 48 69.18 37.37 -13.57
C ILE A 48 69.99 36.75 -12.43
N ALA A 49 69.38 35.84 -11.67
CA ALA A 49 70.11 35.09 -10.65
C ALA A 49 71.13 34.13 -11.29
N PRO A 50 72.15 33.66 -10.53
CA PRO A 50 73.06 32.63 -10.99
C PRO A 50 72.32 31.40 -11.53
N ARG A 51 72.71 30.95 -12.73
CA ARG A 51 72.10 29.83 -13.44
C ARG A 51 72.92 28.56 -13.23
N LEU A 52 72.28 27.50 -12.74
CA LEU A 52 72.92 26.20 -12.45
C LEU A 52 71.97 25.07 -12.84
N THR A 53 72.47 23.92 -13.29
CA THR A 53 71.61 22.71 -13.35
C THR A 53 71.37 22.17 -11.94
N GLY A 54 70.33 21.38 -11.72
CA GLY A 54 70.07 20.74 -10.43
C GLY A 54 71.24 19.87 -9.97
N VAL A 55 71.91 19.18 -10.90
CA VAL A 55 73.14 18.42 -10.65
C VAL A 55 74.29 19.32 -10.18
N GLN A 56 74.48 20.47 -10.83
CA GLN A 56 75.50 21.46 -10.42
C GLN A 56 75.18 22.07 -9.06
N LEU A 57 73.89 22.24 -8.74
CA LEU A 57 73.44 22.74 -7.46
C LEU A 57 73.65 21.72 -6.34
N ARG A 58 73.36 20.44 -6.60
CA ARG A 58 73.61 19.32 -5.67
C ARG A 58 75.09 19.13 -5.36
N GLY A 59 75.97 19.44 -6.31
CA GLY A 59 77.42 19.42 -6.10
C GLY A 59 77.95 20.51 -5.16
N LYS A 60 77.10 21.40 -4.64
CA LYS A 60 77.47 22.48 -3.73
C LYS A 60 76.82 22.28 -2.36
N THR A 61 77.54 22.67 -1.32
CA THR A 61 77.03 22.66 0.06
C THR A 61 76.79 24.09 0.52
N TYR A 62 75.53 24.42 0.78
CA TYR A 62 75.13 25.71 1.32
C TYR A 62 74.97 25.60 2.83
N THR A 63 75.37 26.66 3.55
CA THR A 63 75.22 26.75 5.02
C THR A 63 74.16 27.77 5.37
N THR A 64 73.78 27.87 6.64
CA THR A 64 72.82 28.88 7.13
C THR A 64 73.21 30.32 6.76
N ALA A 65 74.50 30.61 6.57
CA ALA A 65 75.01 31.91 6.12
C ALA A 65 74.53 32.30 4.70
N GLN A 66 74.01 31.36 3.91
CA GLN A 66 73.45 31.62 2.58
C GLN A 66 71.92 31.52 2.55
N THR A 67 71.24 31.55 3.70
CA THR A 67 69.77 31.60 3.74
C THR A 67 69.26 32.83 2.97
N GLY A 68 68.32 32.63 2.05
CA GLY A 68 67.84 33.66 1.13
C GLY A 68 68.63 33.77 -0.18
N ALA A 69 69.70 32.98 -0.37
CA ALA A 69 70.37 32.90 -1.67
C ALA A 69 69.38 32.43 -2.74
N LEU A 70 69.35 33.14 -3.88
CA LEU A 70 68.46 32.88 -5.00
C LEU A 70 69.27 32.36 -6.19
N VAL A 71 68.79 31.29 -6.82
CA VAL A 71 69.37 30.73 -8.05
C VAL A 71 68.27 30.43 -9.05
N TYR A 72 68.63 30.40 -10.33
CA TYR A 72 67.77 29.85 -11.37
C TYR A 72 68.30 28.48 -11.77
N VAL A 73 67.52 27.44 -11.49
CA VAL A 73 67.83 26.08 -11.91
C VAL A 73 67.44 25.91 -13.37
N THR A 74 68.41 25.57 -14.24
CA THR A 74 68.20 25.47 -15.69
C THR A 74 67.72 24.09 -16.16
N ALA A 75 67.90 23.05 -15.33
CA ALA A 75 67.41 21.69 -15.54
C ALA A 75 67.24 20.99 -14.19
N ALA A 76 66.26 20.10 -14.05
CA ALA A 76 66.01 19.33 -12.83
C ALA A 76 67.24 18.54 -12.34
N ASP A 77 67.33 18.29 -11.04
CA ASP A 77 68.31 17.32 -10.51
C ASP A 77 67.86 15.91 -10.89
N THR A 78 68.76 15.13 -11.50
CA THR A 78 68.45 13.77 -11.95
C THR A 78 68.49 12.75 -10.81
N ALA A 79 69.03 13.13 -9.65
CA ALA A 79 68.99 12.33 -8.42
C ALA A 79 68.84 13.25 -7.19
N PRO A 80 67.65 13.87 -7.00
CA PRO A 80 67.41 14.81 -5.91
C PRO A 80 67.65 14.16 -4.54
N ALA A 81 68.44 14.80 -3.69
CA ALA A 81 68.72 14.34 -2.34
C ALA A 81 69.13 15.52 -1.43
N ASN A 82 68.99 15.36 -0.11
CA ASN A 82 69.46 16.33 0.89
C ASN A 82 68.97 17.77 0.57
N GLN A 83 69.89 18.71 0.33
CA GLN A 83 69.59 20.11 0.09
C GLN A 83 68.86 20.34 -1.25
N THR A 84 68.95 19.44 -2.22
CA THR A 84 68.28 19.57 -3.52
C THR A 84 67.06 18.67 -3.69
N ILE A 85 66.56 18.08 -2.60
CA ILE A 85 65.44 17.11 -2.65
C ILE A 85 64.19 17.66 -3.36
N ASP A 86 63.91 18.96 -3.26
CA ASP A 86 62.77 19.61 -3.91
C ASP A 86 63.10 20.18 -5.31
N VAL A 87 64.34 20.04 -5.81
CA VAL A 87 64.81 20.62 -7.09
C VAL A 87 64.48 19.68 -8.26
N THR A 88 63.19 19.48 -8.48
CA THR A 88 62.66 18.50 -9.45
C THR A 88 62.28 19.11 -10.79
N ALA A 89 62.36 20.43 -10.93
CA ALA A 89 62.04 21.16 -12.16
C ALA A 89 62.94 22.40 -12.35
N THR A 90 63.03 22.89 -13.59
CA THR A 90 63.63 24.19 -13.92
C THR A 90 62.82 25.31 -13.24
N GLY A 91 63.49 26.31 -12.67
CA GLY A 91 62.81 27.43 -12.02
C GLY A 91 63.69 28.20 -11.06
N TYR A 92 63.12 29.22 -10.42
CA TYR A 92 63.80 29.94 -9.35
C TYR A 92 63.68 29.19 -8.02
N TYR A 93 64.79 29.07 -7.32
CA TYR A 93 64.87 28.45 -6.00
C TYR A 93 65.60 29.37 -5.05
N TYR A 94 65.12 29.45 -3.81
CA TYR A 94 65.85 30.08 -2.72
C TYR A 94 66.30 29.04 -1.70
N PHE A 95 67.44 29.27 -1.08
CA PHE A 95 67.92 28.42 0.01
C PHE A 95 67.24 28.84 1.31
N ASN A 96 66.45 27.96 1.94
CA ASN A 96 65.73 28.28 3.17
C ASN A 96 66.58 28.07 4.45
N GLY A 97 67.88 27.78 4.29
CA GLY A 97 68.80 27.46 5.39
C GLY A 97 69.05 25.97 5.58
N THR A 98 68.20 25.11 5.01
CA THR A 98 68.34 23.64 5.06
C THR A 98 68.30 23.00 3.67
N LYS A 99 67.41 23.45 2.80
CA LYS A 99 67.25 22.98 1.42
C LYS A 99 66.84 24.10 0.46
N TRP A 100 66.96 23.81 -0.82
CA TRP A 100 66.47 24.64 -1.90
C TRP A 100 64.96 24.45 -2.05
N VAL A 101 64.21 25.55 -2.01
CA VAL A 101 62.75 25.57 -2.16
C VAL A 101 62.39 26.43 -3.35
N ALA A 102 61.50 25.94 -4.20
CA ALA A 102 61.01 26.70 -5.35
C ALA A 102 60.34 28.01 -4.86
N THR A 103 60.60 29.13 -5.54
CA THR A 103 59.97 30.41 -5.19
C THR A 103 58.47 30.45 -5.53
N THR A 104 58.03 29.55 -6.41
CA THR A 104 56.62 29.33 -6.74
C THR A 104 56.22 27.98 -6.17
N LYS A 105 55.50 27.98 -5.04
CA LYS A 105 54.71 26.81 -4.65
C LYS A 105 53.35 26.97 -5.33
N ASP A 106 53.05 26.10 -6.29
CA ASP A 106 51.71 26.05 -6.89
C ASP A 106 50.75 25.44 -5.85
N THR A 107 50.30 26.23 -4.89
CA THR A 107 49.22 25.84 -3.98
C THR A 107 47.97 25.65 -4.82
N ASN A 108 47.52 24.40 -4.94
CA ASN A 108 46.30 24.05 -5.63
C ASN A 108 45.58 22.93 -4.88
N ILE A 109 44.38 22.61 -5.36
CA ILE A 109 43.48 21.62 -4.73
C ILE A 109 44.08 20.20 -4.68
N TYR A 110 45.13 19.91 -5.46
CA TYR A 110 45.76 18.59 -5.51
C TYR A 110 46.89 18.42 -4.49
N ASN A 111 47.47 19.51 -3.98
CA ASN A 111 48.73 19.44 -3.24
C ASN A 111 48.76 20.22 -1.90
N SER A 112 47.64 20.85 -1.53
CA SER A 112 47.50 21.52 -0.24
C SER A 112 46.05 21.80 0.11
N ASP A 113 45.69 21.53 1.37
CA ASP A 113 44.43 22.02 1.96
C ASP A 113 44.47 23.54 2.13
N GLY A 114 43.30 24.17 2.12
CA GLY A 114 43.16 25.61 2.33
C GLY A 114 41.72 26.02 2.61
N ALA A 115 41.54 27.29 2.98
CA ALA A 115 40.22 27.89 3.15
C ALA A 115 39.85 28.74 1.93
N LEU A 116 38.60 28.66 1.51
CA LEU A 116 38.03 29.64 0.58
C LEU A 116 37.85 30.96 1.32
N THR A 117 38.39 32.06 0.77
CA THR A 117 38.18 33.39 1.33
C THR A 117 36.86 34.02 0.89
N ASP A 118 36.26 33.50 -0.18
CA ASP A 118 35.02 33.96 -0.80
C ASP A 118 34.31 32.81 -1.54
N TYR A 119 33.02 32.98 -1.88
CA TYR A 119 32.28 32.05 -2.71
C TYR A 119 32.93 31.90 -4.10
N ARG A 120 33.15 30.65 -4.53
CA ARG A 120 33.65 30.33 -5.87
C ARG A 120 32.51 29.82 -6.75
N LYS A 121 32.48 30.27 -8.00
CA LYS A 121 31.63 29.72 -9.06
C LYS A 121 32.52 29.03 -10.07
N LEU A 122 32.29 27.76 -10.34
CA LEU A 122 32.94 27.02 -11.41
C LEU A 122 32.03 27.05 -12.63
N ASN A 123 32.47 27.70 -13.71
CA ASN A 123 31.80 27.62 -15.00
C ASN A 123 32.42 26.45 -15.78
N PHE A 124 31.61 25.46 -16.13
CA PHE A 124 32.10 24.26 -16.81
C PHE A 124 32.38 24.46 -18.30
N ASN A 125 31.80 25.48 -18.95
CA ASN A 125 32.03 25.82 -20.36
C ASN A 125 31.96 24.61 -21.32
N GLY A 126 30.95 23.75 -21.16
CA GLY A 126 30.77 22.53 -21.94
C GLY A 126 31.71 21.39 -21.57
N LYS A 127 32.33 21.42 -20.38
CA LYS A 127 33.25 20.38 -19.87
C LYS A 127 32.72 19.74 -18.60
N SER A 128 33.43 18.73 -18.11
CA SER A 128 33.13 18.03 -16.86
C SER A 128 34.35 18.04 -15.95
N LEU A 129 34.11 18.14 -14.64
CA LEU A 129 35.08 17.85 -13.59
C LEU A 129 34.77 16.46 -13.02
N SER A 130 35.71 15.53 -13.16
CA SER A 130 35.58 14.15 -12.73
C SER A 130 36.50 13.87 -11.54
N PHE A 131 35.96 13.29 -10.48
CA PHE A 131 36.72 12.66 -9.40
C PHE A 131 36.77 11.17 -9.68
N GLU A 132 37.95 10.67 -10.05
CA GLU A 132 38.18 9.29 -10.44
C GLU A 132 38.72 8.49 -9.25
N GLY A 133 37.92 7.54 -8.76
CA GLY A 133 38.35 6.52 -7.82
C GLY A 133 38.52 5.16 -8.51
N ASN A 134 39.06 4.18 -7.78
CA ASN A 134 39.25 2.83 -8.32
C ASN A 134 37.92 2.05 -8.47
N GLU A 135 36.94 2.34 -7.61
CA GLU A 135 35.65 1.63 -7.56
C GLU A 135 34.48 2.49 -8.04
N GLN A 136 34.61 3.82 -7.91
CA GLN A 136 33.53 4.76 -8.21
C GLN A 136 34.10 6.06 -8.78
N GLN A 137 33.27 6.76 -9.55
CA GLN A 137 33.58 8.06 -10.14
C GLN A 137 32.43 9.03 -9.89
N THR A 138 32.76 10.26 -9.50
CA THR A 138 31.79 11.35 -9.33
C THR A 138 32.06 12.44 -10.37
N ASN A 139 31.06 12.77 -11.18
CA ASN A 139 31.19 13.78 -12.23
C ASN A 139 30.30 14.99 -11.93
N PHE A 140 30.86 16.19 -12.13
CA PHE A 140 30.15 17.45 -12.13
C PHE A 140 30.28 18.08 -13.53
N SER A 141 29.18 18.38 -14.19
CA SER A 141 29.17 19.02 -15.51
C SER A 141 28.00 20.01 -15.64
N ASP A 142 27.87 20.62 -16.83
CA ASP A 142 26.69 21.43 -17.18
C ASP A 142 25.36 20.65 -17.06
N ASP A 143 25.40 19.31 -17.12
CA ASP A 143 24.23 18.43 -16.98
C ASP A 143 23.94 18.02 -15.52
N GLY A 144 24.80 18.41 -14.56
CA GLY A 144 24.62 18.14 -13.13
C GLY A 144 25.59 17.10 -12.54
N LEU A 145 25.11 16.40 -11.50
CA LEU A 145 25.88 15.38 -10.77
C LEU A 145 25.62 13.98 -11.33
N ARG A 146 26.67 13.22 -11.64
CA ARG A 146 26.57 11.79 -11.99
C ARG A 146 27.53 10.93 -11.17
N GLN A 147 26.97 10.02 -10.38
CA GLN A 147 27.73 8.97 -9.67
C GLN A 147 27.77 7.69 -10.51
N ILE A 148 28.95 7.07 -10.62
CA ILE A 148 29.19 5.89 -11.46
C ILE A 148 29.92 4.83 -10.63
N GLY A 149 29.43 3.59 -10.67
CA GLY A 149 30.17 2.42 -10.22
C GLY A 149 31.04 1.87 -11.34
N LEU A 150 32.32 1.62 -11.07
CA LEU A 150 33.29 1.08 -12.03
C LEU A 150 33.46 -0.43 -11.92
N THR A 151 33.03 -1.02 -10.80
CA THR A 151 33.19 -2.45 -10.51
C THR A 151 31.86 -3.12 -10.17
N ASP A 152 31.18 -2.70 -9.10
CA ASP A 152 30.03 -3.43 -8.54
C ASP A 152 28.81 -2.53 -8.26
N TYR A 153 29.00 -1.36 -7.65
CA TYR A 153 27.89 -0.49 -7.28
C TYR A 153 28.26 0.99 -7.39
N ALA A 154 27.22 1.83 -7.43
CA ALA A 154 27.34 3.28 -7.26
C ALA A 154 26.54 3.69 -6.02
N MET A 155 27.12 4.56 -5.18
CA MET A 155 26.45 5.04 -3.97
C MET A 155 26.55 6.55 -3.76
N ILE A 156 25.48 7.10 -3.18
CA ILE A 156 25.50 8.41 -2.52
C ILE A 156 25.00 8.18 -1.09
N GLN A 157 25.78 8.62 -0.11
CA GLN A 157 25.45 8.51 1.31
C GLN A 157 25.48 9.87 1.98
N VAL A 158 24.44 10.17 2.74
CA VAL A 158 24.33 11.36 3.58
C VAL A 158 24.27 10.92 5.03
N ASN A 159 25.22 11.39 5.83
CA ASN A 159 25.34 11.07 7.25
C ASN A 159 24.81 12.24 8.07
N SER A 160 24.01 11.96 9.11
CA SER A 160 23.76 12.93 10.18
C SER A 160 24.99 13.04 11.10
N ALA A 161 24.99 14.04 11.99
CA ALA A 161 25.86 14.00 13.15
C ALA A 161 25.42 12.87 14.09
N ASP A 162 26.39 12.22 14.74
CA ASP A 162 26.13 11.38 15.91
C ASP A 162 25.93 12.28 17.13
N VAL A 163 24.68 12.54 17.49
CA VAL A 163 24.32 13.42 18.61
C VAL A 163 24.37 12.69 19.96
N ASN A 164 24.21 11.36 19.98
CA ASN A 164 24.19 10.57 21.22
C ASN A 164 25.56 9.96 21.56
N ALA A 165 26.55 10.11 20.67
CA ALA A 165 27.92 9.63 20.79
C ALA A 165 28.05 8.10 20.95
N ASN A 166 27.12 7.33 20.38
CA ASN A 166 27.16 5.86 20.43
C ASN A 166 28.04 5.25 19.31
N GLY A 167 28.60 6.07 18.41
CA GLY A 167 29.40 5.64 17.27
C GLY A 167 28.59 5.27 16.03
N LEU A 168 27.27 5.52 16.03
CA LEU A 168 26.36 5.34 14.90
C LEU A 168 25.73 6.67 14.53
N SER A 169 25.48 6.86 13.24
CA SER A 169 24.79 8.04 12.72
C SER A 169 23.64 7.60 11.84
N THR A 170 22.61 8.44 11.71
CA THR A 170 21.57 8.21 10.72
C THR A 170 22.18 8.36 9.33
N ASN A 171 21.92 7.38 8.49
CA ASN A 171 22.33 7.39 7.10
C ASN A 171 21.12 7.38 6.20
N LEU A 172 21.14 8.19 5.14
CA LEU A 172 20.30 8.03 3.96
C LEU A 172 21.21 7.65 2.80
N THR A 173 20.84 6.57 2.12
CA THR A 173 21.65 5.97 1.09
C THR A 173 20.84 5.76 -0.18
N LEU A 174 21.41 6.16 -1.31
CA LEU A 174 20.95 5.83 -2.65
C LEU A 174 21.96 4.87 -3.28
N HIS A 175 21.54 3.64 -3.54
CA HIS A 175 22.38 2.56 -4.04
C HIS A 175 21.89 2.03 -5.38
N THR A 176 22.81 1.72 -6.27
CA THR A 176 22.55 0.93 -7.48
C THR A 176 23.59 -0.15 -7.60
N PHE A 177 23.16 -1.41 -7.60
CA PHE A 177 24.02 -2.58 -7.77
C PHE A 177 24.05 -3.01 -9.25
N ALA A 178 25.20 -3.52 -9.71
CA ALA A 178 25.35 -4.03 -11.06
C ALA A 178 24.36 -5.17 -11.32
N ASP A 179 23.59 -5.06 -12.40
CA ASP A 179 22.57 -6.02 -12.83
C ASP A 179 21.55 -6.44 -11.75
N ASN A 180 21.34 -5.59 -10.74
CA ASN A 180 20.51 -5.89 -9.57
C ASN A 180 19.69 -4.64 -9.14
N TYR A 181 19.01 -4.71 -8.00
CA TYR A 181 18.11 -3.67 -7.55
C TYR A 181 18.80 -2.33 -7.30
N ALA A 182 18.05 -1.24 -7.48
CA ALA A 182 18.38 0.05 -6.89
C ALA A 182 17.59 0.23 -5.60
N GLU A 183 18.19 0.90 -4.61
CA GLU A 183 17.62 1.05 -3.28
C GLU A 183 17.72 2.49 -2.78
N ILE A 184 16.64 2.93 -2.11
CA ILE A 184 16.63 4.10 -1.23
C ILE A 184 16.43 3.57 0.18
N SER A 185 17.43 3.71 1.04
CA SER A 185 17.38 3.13 2.39
C SER A 185 17.90 4.09 3.44
N THR A 186 17.35 3.95 4.65
CA THR A 186 17.90 4.61 5.84
C THR A 186 18.47 3.57 6.80
N SER A 187 19.59 3.86 7.45
CA SER A 187 20.23 2.97 8.42
C SER A 187 20.83 3.73 9.61
N GLY A 188 21.43 3.00 10.56
CA GLY A 188 21.92 3.55 11.82
C GLY A 188 20.78 3.99 12.72
N ASP A 189 20.88 5.17 13.31
CA ASP A 189 19.91 5.70 14.29
C ASP A 189 18.63 6.30 13.64
N SER A 190 18.23 5.83 12.45
CA SER A 190 17.02 6.29 11.75
C SER A 190 15.74 5.81 12.44
N ASN A 191 14.74 6.69 12.60
CA ASN A 191 13.39 6.34 13.07
C ASN A 191 12.40 6.02 11.94
N GLY A 192 12.84 6.06 10.68
CA GLY A 192 12.02 5.72 9.52
C GLY A 192 12.48 6.39 8.24
N LEU A 193 12.11 5.80 7.11
CA LEU A 193 12.23 6.45 5.80
C LEU A 193 10.96 7.25 5.52
N MET A 194 11.06 8.56 5.60
CA MET A 194 9.98 9.46 5.28
C MET A 194 10.10 9.92 3.83
N ILE A 195 9.10 9.61 3.01
CA ILE A 195 8.96 10.17 1.66
C ILE A 195 7.82 11.18 1.72
N THR A 196 8.13 12.46 1.52
CA THR A 196 7.17 13.53 1.80
C THR A 196 7.27 14.67 0.81
N ALA A 197 6.10 15.15 0.38
CA ALA A 197 5.95 16.45 -0.26
C ALA A 197 5.49 17.47 0.80
N ASN A 198 6.40 18.37 1.23
CA ASN A 198 6.14 19.33 2.31
C ASN A 198 6.45 20.77 1.86
N GLY A 199 5.71 21.74 2.40
CA GLY A 199 5.98 23.17 2.21
C GLY A 199 5.65 23.71 0.81
N ASN A 200 4.87 22.98 0.03
CA ASN A 200 4.54 23.35 -1.34
C ASN A 200 3.42 24.41 -1.37
N VAL A 201 3.56 25.43 -2.22
CA VAL A 201 2.51 26.44 -2.47
C VAL A 201 1.25 25.81 -3.06
N ASN A 202 1.43 24.74 -3.83
CA ASN A 202 0.36 23.96 -4.46
C ASN A 202 0.30 22.54 -3.86
N PRO A 203 -0.88 21.87 -3.86
CA PRO A 203 -1.00 20.46 -3.48
C PRO A 203 0.02 19.58 -4.23
N SER A 204 0.64 18.63 -3.53
CA SER A 204 1.73 17.81 -4.06
C SER A 204 1.51 16.33 -3.73
N VAL A 205 1.90 15.47 -4.66
CA VAL A 205 1.55 14.04 -4.67
C VAL A 205 2.76 13.17 -4.37
N LEU A 206 2.50 11.90 -4.03
CA LEU A 206 3.50 10.84 -3.95
C LEU A 206 3.15 9.72 -4.92
N GLU A 207 4.09 9.35 -5.79
CA GLU A 207 3.88 8.37 -6.85
C GLU A 207 4.91 7.23 -6.80
N PHE A 208 4.45 5.98 -6.93
CA PHE A 208 5.29 4.77 -7.04
C PHE A 208 5.06 4.07 -8.38
N ARG A 209 6.13 3.85 -9.15
CA ARG A 209 6.09 3.24 -10.48
C ARG A 209 7.00 2.01 -10.57
N THR A 210 6.58 0.99 -11.33
CA THR A 210 7.37 -0.24 -11.64
C THR A 210 7.43 -0.45 -13.16
N SER A 211 8.52 -0.98 -13.71
CA SER A 211 8.60 -1.40 -15.12
C SER A 211 8.31 -2.91 -15.27
N PRO A 212 7.56 -3.35 -16.30
CA PRO A 212 7.43 -4.77 -16.65
C PRO A 212 8.73 -5.45 -17.12
N GLY A 213 9.82 -4.70 -17.31
CA GLY A 213 11.07 -5.19 -17.89
C GLY A 213 11.13 -5.02 -19.42
N GLY A 214 12.27 -5.38 -20.02
CA GLY A 214 12.45 -5.37 -21.48
C GLY A 214 12.62 -4.00 -22.14
N GLY A 215 13.10 -2.99 -21.38
CA GLY A 215 13.30 -1.62 -21.87
C GLY A 215 12.02 -0.78 -21.95
N LEU A 216 10.91 -1.26 -21.39
CA LEU A 216 9.62 -0.58 -21.42
C LEU A 216 9.52 0.53 -20.34
N PRO A 217 8.76 1.62 -20.61
CA PRO A 217 8.52 2.69 -19.63
C PRO A 217 7.91 2.19 -18.33
N SER A 218 8.21 2.88 -17.21
CA SER A 218 7.62 2.56 -15.91
C SER A 218 6.13 2.90 -15.87
N GLN A 219 5.38 2.08 -15.12
CA GLN A 219 3.95 2.20 -14.91
C GLN A 219 3.68 2.48 -13.44
N GLN A 220 2.73 3.35 -13.14
CA GLN A 220 2.33 3.61 -11.77
C GLN A 220 1.62 2.40 -11.14
N ARG A 221 1.93 2.12 -9.87
CA ARG A 221 1.34 1.04 -9.05
C ARG A 221 0.68 1.55 -7.78
N LEU A 222 1.18 2.64 -7.20
CA LEU A 222 0.57 3.29 -6.05
C LEU A 222 0.70 4.81 -6.19
N TYR A 223 -0.35 5.54 -5.83
CA TYR A 223 -0.39 6.99 -5.90
C TYR A 223 -1.12 7.57 -4.70
N ILE A 224 -0.60 8.67 -4.18
CA ILE A 224 -1.19 9.40 -3.07
C ILE A 224 -1.32 10.86 -3.48
N THR A 225 -2.53 11.39 -3.49
CA THR A 225 -2.81 12.79 -3.85
C THR A 225 -2.44 13.74 -2.71
N GLY A 226 -2.33 15.03 -3.02
CA GLY A 226 -2.03 16.07 -2.02
C GLY A 226 -3.12 16.29 -0.97
N ASP A 227 -4.33 15.78 -1.19
CA ASP A 227 -5.45 15.76 -0.23
C ASP A 227 -5.61 14.40 0.51
N GLY A 228 -4.72 13.42 0.23
CA GLY A 228 -4.59 12.18 1.01
C GLY A 228 -5.35 10.95 0.51
N SER A 229 -5.91 11.00 -0.70
CA SER A 229 -6.55 9.84 -1.33
C SER A 229 -5.49 8.86 -1.85
N ILE A 230 -5.72 7.54 -1.68
CA ILE A 230 -4.77 6.47 -2.06
C ILE A 230 -5.33 5.69 -3.24
N GLY A 231 -4.55 5.62 -4.32
CA GLY A 231 -4.79 4.79 -5.48
C GLY A 231 -3.83 3.61 -5.55
N ILE A 232 -4.34 2.37 -5.61
CA ILE A 232 -3.56 1.19 -6.00
C ILE A 232 -3.88 0.91 -7.48
N ASN A 233 -2.88 1.08 -8.35
CA ASN A 233 -2.99 1.02 -9.81
C ASN A 233 -3.90 2.14 -10.42
N THR A 234 -3.90 3.36 -9.86
CA THR A 234 -4.60 4.58 -10.37
C THR A 234 -3.94 5.88 -9.86
N ASP A 235 -3.84 6.94 -10.68
CA ASP A 235 -3.14 8.24 -10.46
C ASP A 235 -4.07 9.42 -10.14
N ASN A 236 -5.37 9.16 -9.95
CA ASN A 236 -6.35 10.18 -9.57
C ASN A 236 -7.42 9.58 -8.64
N PRO A 237 -7.05 9.04 -7.45
CA PRO A 237 -8.00 8.47 -6.49
C PRO A 237 -9.02 9.52 -6.03
N THR A 238 -10.30 9.25 -6.26
CA THR A 238 -11.42 10.16 -6.03
C THR A 238 -12.07 10.00 -4.65
N GLU A 239 -11.83 8.86 -4.01
CA GLU A 239 -12.20 8.57 -2.63
C GLU A 239 -10.92 8.29 -1.84
N LYS A 240 -10.99 8.55 -0.54
CA LYS A 240 -10.04 7.90 0.35
C LYS A 240 -10.17 6.39 0.13
N PHE A 241 -9.05 5.67 0.11
CA PHE A 241 -9.05 4.28 0.57
C PHE A 241 -9.37 4.34 2.06
N ASP A 242 -10.66 4.57 2.29
CA ASP A 242 -11.27 4.78 3.57
C ASP A 242 -11.83 3.43 3.97
N ASN A 243 -10.88 2.55 4.28
CA ASN A 243 -11.17 1.47 5.20
C ASN A 243 -11.37 2.10 6.58
N ASN A 244 -12.55 2.70 6.71
CA ASN A 244 -12.95 3.62 7.75
C ASN A 244 -14.48 3.56 7.83
N GLY A 245 -15.00 2.50 8.41
CA GLY A 245 -16.45 2.29 8.42
C GLY A 245 -17.08 2.01 7.03
N GLY A 246 -16.33 1.53 6.03
CA GLY A 246 -16.84 1.10 4.70
C GLY A 246 -16.73 -0.42 4.42
N ASN A 247 -17.26 -0.87 3.28
CA ASN A 247 -17.35 -2.29 2.90
C ASN A 247 -16.35 -2.72 1.79
N THR A 248 -15.51 -3.72 2.10
CA THR A 248 -14.44 -4.29 1.26
C THR A 248 -14.92 -5.40 0.31
N ARG A 249 -14.50 -5.40 -0.96
CA ARG A 249 -14.76 -6.50 -1.92
C ARG A 249 -13.53 -7.39 -2.11
N LEU A 250 -13.70 -8.67 -1.83
CA LEU A 250 -12.68 -9.71 -2.00
C LEU A 250 -13.10 -10.65 -3.15
N ARG A 251 -12.13 -11.12 -3.94
CA ARG A 251 -12.35 -12.00 -5.10
C ARG A 251 -11.67 -13.34 -4.88
N TYR A 252 -12.04 -14.32 -5.71
CA TYR A 252 -11.73 -15.74 -5.48
C TYR A 252 -12.24 -16.15 -4.10
N LEU A 253 -13.48 -15.76 -3.81
CA LEU A 253 -14.20 -16.21 -2.64
C LEU A 253 -14.80 -17.58 -2.97
N PRO A 254 -14.22 -18.68 -2.48
CA PRO A 254 -14.73 -20.01 -2.77
C PRO A 254 -16.13 -20.27 -2.17
N ALA A 255 -16.91 -21.14 -2.82
CA ALA A 255 -18.17 -21.65 -2.27
C ALA A 255 -17.89 -22.72 -1.20
N ASN A 256 -18.77 -22.87 -0.21
CA ASN A 256 -18.62 -23.90 0.83
C ASN A 256 -18.52 -25.31 0.20
N GLY A 257 -17.44 -26.01 0.50
CA GLY A 257 -17.08 -27.33 -0.05
C GLY A 257 -16.23 -27.28 -1.33
N ALA A 258 -15.87 -26.12 -1.86
CA ALA A 258 -15.06 -26.02 -3.08
C ALA A 258 -13.64 -26.56 -2.83
N THR A 259 -13.26 -27.65 -3.49
CA THR A 259 -11.91 -28.23 -3.45
C THR A 259 -10.92 -27.36 -4.23
N ASN A 260 -9.62 -27.42 -3.91
CA ASN A 260 -8.55 -26.70 -4.63
C ASN A 260 -8.85 -25.21 -4.84
N ALA A 261 -9.36 -24.55 -3.82
CA ALA A 261 -9.95 -23.22 -3.95
C ALA A 261 -9.17 -22.13 -3.20
N ILE A 262 -8.30 -22.55 -2.30
CA ILE A 262 -7.39 -21.68 -1.57
C ILE A 262 -5.97 -22.04 -1.98
N SER A 263 -5.17 -21.02 -2.32
CA SER A 263 -3.73 -21.15 -2.59
C SER A 263 -2.97 -21.36 -1.27
N THR A 264 -3.48 -22.25 -0.40
CA THR A 264 -2.94 -22.58 0.91
C THR A 264 -3.08 -24.06 1.27
N THR A 265 -2.15 -24.67 2.02
CA THR A 265 -2.16 -26.08 2.52
C THR A 265 -3.13 -26.34 3.71
N PRO A 266 -3.39 -27.58 4.22
CA PRO A 266 -4.43 -27.82 5.26
C PRO A 266 -4.12 -27.17 6.61
N ASP A 267 -2.85 -26.92 6.86
CA ASP A 267 -2.33 -26.14 7.97
C ASP A 267 -2.22 -24.62 7.68
N GLY A 268 -2.46 -24.14 6.43
CA GLY A 268 -2.70 -22.73 6.06
C GLY A 268 -1.64 -21.97 5.24
N SER A 269 -0.59 -22.62 4.71
CA SER A 269 0.59 -21.96 4.10
C SER A 269 0.47 -21.68 2.58
N PRO A 270 1.05 -20.60 1.97
CA PRO A 270 0.91 -20.29 0.53
C PRO A 270 1.37 -21.45 -0.36
N SER A 271 0.46 -21.97 -1.17
CA SER A 271 0.76 -22.98 -2.16
C SER A 271 0.94 -22.30 -3.52
N SER A 272 1.94 -22.73 -4.28
CA SER A 272 2.13 -22.34 -5.69
C SER A 272 0.98 -22.79 -6.58
N SER A 273 0.09 -23.62 -6.02
CA SER A 273 -1.13 -24.16 -6.59
C SER A 273 -2.30 -23.93 -5.63
N GLN A 274 -3.53 -24.17 -6.05
CA GLN A 274 -4.69 -24.20 -5.14
C GLN A 274 -4.99 -25.66 -4.81
N ASP A 275 -4.85 -26.10 -3.55
CA ASP A 275 -4.84 -27.54 -3.19
C ASP A 275 -5.70 -27.91 -1.97
N GLN A 276 -6.41 -26.95 -1.40
CA GLN A 276 -7.28 -27.15 -0.24
C GLN A 276 -8.75 -26.86 -0.52
N THR A 277 -9.61 -27.48 0.29
CA THR A 277 -11.05 -27.28 0.22
C THR A 277 -11.48 -26.12 1.10
N PHE A 278 -12.30 -25.20 0.58
CA PHE A 278 -12.93 -24.18 1.40
C PHE A 278 -14.13 -24.75 2.15
N THR A 279 -14.05 -24.86 3.48
CA THR A 279 -15.19 -25.24 4.32
C THR A 279 -15.70 -24.03 5.11
N ALA A 280 -16.80 -23.44 4.66
CA ALA A 280 -17.45 -22.31 5.32
C ALA A 280 -18.06 -22.75 6.66
N THR A 281 -17.86 -21.93 7.70
CA THR A 281 -18.41 -22.16 9.05
C THR A 281 -19.38 -21.05 9.50
N ARG A 282 -19.48 -19.92 8.73
CA ARG A 282 -20.16 -18.65 9.10
C ARG A 282 -20.64 -17.84 7.87
N THR A 283 -21.50 -16.83 8.05
CA THR A 283 -22.03 -15.91 6.99
C THR A 283 -21.59 -14.46 7.22
N VAL A 284 -21.18 -13.75 6.15
CA VAL A 284 -20.82 -12.32 6.18
C VAL A 284 -22.06 -11.43 6.00
N VAL A 285 -22.15 -10.36 6.79
CA VAL A 285 -23.24 -9.38 6.82
C VAL A 285 -22.70 -7.95 6.78
N ALA A 286 -23.57 -6.94 6.71
CA ALA A 286 -23.20 -5.54 6.86
C ALA A 286 -24.21 -4.83 7.79
N ASP A 287 -23.72 -3.89 8.59
CA ASP A 287 -24.58 -3.00 9.38
C ASP A 287 -25.17 -1.85 8.53
N ALA A 288 -25.96 -0.95 9.14
CA ALA A 288 -26.62 0.14 8.44
C ALA A 288 -25.67 1.23 7.90
N ASN A 289 -24.42 1.28 8.37
CA ASN A 289 -23.38 2.20 7.89
C ASN A 289 -22.48 1.54 6.84
N GLY A 290 -22.69 0.26 6.53
CA GLY A 290 -21.87 -0.46 5.58
C GLY A 290 -20.50 -0.81 6.16
N VAL A 291 -20.46 -1.32 7.39
CA VAL A 291 -19.32 -2.03 7.99
C VAL A 291 -19.60 -3.54 7.95
N LEU A 292 -18.76 -4.30 7.24
CA LEU A 292 -18.90 -5.75 7.11
C LEU A 292 -18.78 -6.46 8.51
N GLY A 293 -19.59 -7.50 8.78
CA GLY A 293 -19.64 -8.33 10.01
C GLY A 293 -20.02 -9.81 9.75
N TYR A 294 -20.38 -10.64 10.74
CA TYR A 294 -20.78 -12.05 10.50
C TYR A 294 -21.81 -12.66 11.51
N VAL A 295 -22.37 -13.86 11.20
CA VAL A 295 -23.28 -14.67 12.08
C VAL A 295 -22.87 -16.18 12.20
N ASN A 296 -23.31 -16.90 13.27
CA ASN A 296 -22.93 -18.31 13.60
C ASN A 296 -23.71 -19.37 12.79
N GLY A 297 -22.98 -20.33 12.21
CA GLY A 297 -23.56 -21.34 11.33
C GLY A 297 -23.87 -20.78 9.94
N LEU A 298 -24.60 -21.55 9.14
CA LEU A 298 -25.03 -21.17 7.80
C LEU A 298 -26.56 -20.96 7.82
N PRO A 299 -27.14 -20.15 6.90
CA PRO A 299 -28.59 -19.94 6.86
C PRO A 299 -29.31 -21.28 6.64
N SER A 300 -30.29 -21.61 7.48
CA SER A 300 -31.20 -22.76 7.31
C SER A 300 -32.65 -22.27 7.17
N GLU A 301 -33.48 -22.90 6.33
CA GLU A 301 -34.92 -22.58 6.14
C GLU A 301 -35.80 -22.69 7.42
N ALA A 302 -35.23 -23.07 8.56
CA ALA A 302 -35.91 -23.17 9.83
C ALA A 302 -36.36 -21.78 10.34
N GLY A 303 -37.67 -21.51 10.30
CA GLY A 303 -38.29 -20.36 10.98
C GLY A 303 -39.38 -19.61 10.20
N THR A 304 -39.52 -19.81 8.89
CA THR A 304 -40.61 -19.19 8.12
C THR A 304 -41.89 -20.02 8.18
N GLN A 305 -42.97 -19.44 8.74
CA GLN A 305 -44.32 -20.02 8.64
C GLN A 305 -44.76 -20.00 7.17
N LYS A 306 -45.21 -21.14 6.64
CA LYS A 306 -45.64 -21.27 5.24
C LYS A 306 -47.02 -21.93 5.17
N VAL A 307 -47.96 -21.31 4.46
CA VAL A 307 -49.23 -21.95 4.07
C VAL A 307 -48.91 -23.00 3.02
N LEU A 308 -49.12 -24.27 3.34
CA LEU A 308 -48.80 -25.39 2.45
C LEU A 308 -49.96 -25.77 1.56
N VAL A 309 -51.17 -25.75 2.11
CA VAL A 309 -52.41 -26.08 1.38
C VAL A 309 -53.47 -25.02 1.63
N ASN A 310 -54.19 -24.62 0.58
CA ASN A 310 -55.47 -23.93 0.63
C ASN A 310 -56.41 -24.56 -0.40
N ALA A 311 -57.50 -25.15 0.07
CA ALA A 311 -58.48 -25.84 -0.77
C ALA A 311 -59.91 -25.41 -0.43
N ASN A 312 -60.81 -25.44 -1.42
CA ASN A 312 -62.20 -25.03 -1.30
C ASN A 312 -63.15 -26.09 -1.84
N VAL A 313 -64.40 -25.98 -1.40
CA VAL A 313 -65.51 -26.80 -1.88
C VAL A 313 -65.85 -26.41 -3.33
N SER A 314 -65.97 -27.39 -4.24
CA SER A 314 -66.23 -27.12 -5.67
C SER A 314 -67.70 -26.87 -6.04
N GLY A 315 -68.63 -26.99 -5.09
CA GLY A 315 -70.06 -26.84 -5.30
C GLY A 315 -70.89 -27.60 -4.26
N THR A 316 -72.18 -27.79 -4.52
CA THR A 316 -73.10 -28.45 -3.58
C THR A 316 -72.74 -29.93 -3.40
N GLN A 317 -72.25 -30.30 -2.22
CA GLN A 317 -71.93 -31.68 -1.84
C GLN A 317 -72.96 -32.20 -0.83
N ASN A 318 -73.67 -33.29 -1.14
CA ASN A 318 -74.52 -33.97 -0.15
C ASN A 318 -73.67 -34.79 0.84
N VAL A 319 -73.88 -34.57 2.14
CA VAL A 319 -73.20 -35.23 3.26
C VAL A 319 -74.20 -36.06 4.11
N SER A 320 -75.21 -36.64 3.45
CA SER A 320 -76.37 -37.45 3.92
C SER A 320 -76.26 -38.23 5.24
N GLY A 321 -77.41 -38.62 5.81
CA GLY A 321 -77.50 -39.34 7.09
C GLY A 321 -76.97 -40.77 7.14
N GLY A 322 -76.28 -41.10 8.23
CA GLY A 322 -76.08 -42.48 8.68
C GLY A 322 -74.64 -42.99 8.63
N THR A 323 -73.72 -42.29 7.96
CA THR A 323 -72.30 -42.64 7.92
C THR A 323 -71.41 -41.39 7.90
N SER A 324 -70.16 -41.53 8.35
CA SER A 324 -69.16 -40.47 8.25
C SER A 324 -68.57 -40.41 6.84
N VAL A 325 -68.50 -39.23 6.24
CA VAL A 325 -67.97 -39.00 4.88
C VAL A 325 -66.80 -38.00 4.89
N VAL A 326 -65.89 -38.12 3.92
CA VAL A 326 -64.79 -37.15 3.74
C VAL A 326 -65.33 -35.89 3.06
N GLY A 327 -65.04 -34.71 3.62
CA GLY A 327 -65.38 -33.42 3.00
C GLY A 327 -64.60 -33.24 1.69
N GLN A 328 -65.27 -32.84 0.61
CA GLN A 328 -64.65 -32.66 -0.70
C GLN A 328 -64.22 -31.21 -0.88
N PHE A 329 -62.95 -30.93 -0.61
CA PHE A 329 -62.28 -29.66 -0.91
C PHE A 329 -61.39 -29.88 -2.15
N THR A 330 -62.02 -29.93 -3.32
CA THR A 330 -61.38 -30.30 -4.59
C THR A 330 -60.84 -29.10 -5.37
N VAL A 331 -61.17 -27.87 -4.98
CA VAL A 331 -60.64 -26.66 -5.62
C VAL A 331 -59.39 -26.19 -4.88
N GLU A 332 -58.22 -26.58 -5.37
CA GLU A 332 -56.92 -26.25 -4.79
C GLU A 332 -56.44 -24.88 -5.28
N ASN A 333 -56.41 -23.89 -4.38
CA ASN A 333 -55.83 -22.58 -4.66
C ASN A 333 -54.32 -22.57 -4.41
N ILE A 334 -53.88 -23.33 -3.40
CA ILE A 334 -52.46 -23.48 -3.02
C ILE A 334 -52.24 -24.95 -2.68
N ASP A 335 -51.27 -25.58 -3.32
CA ASP A 335 -50.67 -26.84 -2.86
C ASP A 335 -49.18 -26.83 -3.23
N LEU A 336 -48.35 -26.22 -2.37
CA LEU A 336 -46.94 -25.96 -2.66
C LEU A 336 -46.09 -27.23 -2.78
N MET A 337 -46.53 -28.33 -2.19
CA MET A 337 -45.76 -29.57 -2.11
C MET A 337 -46.53 -30.78 -2.64
N ASN A 338 -47.61 -30.56 -3.39
CA ASN A 338 -48.48 -31.61 -3.90
C ASN A 338 -48.91 -32.59 -2.78
N ALA A 339 -49.27 -32.00 -1.64
CA ALA A 339 -49.53 -32.67 -0.38
C ALA A 339 -51.03 -32.92 -0.13
N TRP A 340 -51.91 -32.35 -0.94
CA TRP A 340 -53.37 -32.55 -0.88
C TRP A 340 -53.81 -33.51 -1.98
N THR A 341 -54.24 -34.72 -1.63
CA THR A 341 -54.69 -35.70 -2.63
C THR A 341 -55.88 -36.46 -2.10
N SER A 342 -56.92 -36.58 -2.94
CA SER A 342 -58.19 -37.23 -2.56
C SER A 342 -58.79 -36.66 -1.26
N ASN A 343 -58.62 -35.36 -1.04
CA ASN A 343 -59.05 -34.63 0.17
C ASN A 343 -58.37 -35.09 1.47
N VAL A 344 -57.14 -35.57 1.33
CA VAL A 344 -56.27 -35.97 2.43
C VAL A 344 -54.96 -35.21 2.31
N PHE A 345 -54.60 -34.49 3.36
CA PHE A 345 -53.27 -33.90 3.50
C PHE A 345 -52.29 -34.99 3.93
N THR A 346 -51.15 -35.10 3.25
CA THR A 346 -50.02 -35.95 3.67
C THR A 346 -48.82 -35.06 3.94
N VAL A 347 -48.24 -35.16 5.14
CA VAL A 347 -47.07 -34.36 5.51
C VAL A 347 -45.88 -34.75 4.64
N PRO A 348 -45.29 -33.82 3.86
CA PRO A 348 -44.19 -34.15 2.95
C PRO A 348 -42.92 -34.65 3.65
N SER A 349 -42.00 -35.25 2.87
CA SER A 349 -40.71 -35.69 3.38
C SER A 349 -39.90 -34.50 3.93
N GLY A 350 -39.24 -34.68 5.07
CA GLY A 350 -38.53 -33.60 5.76
C GLY A 350 -39.42 -32.48 6.33
N ALA A 351 -40.75 -32.60 6.21
CA ALA A 351 -41.70 -31.57 6.62
C ALA A 351 -42.31 -31.77 8.03
N GLY A 352 -41.81 -32.70 8.85
CA GLY A 352 -42.31 -32.87 10.23
C GLY A 352 -42.16 -31.58 11.07
N GLY A 353 -43.11 -31.30 11.97
CA GLY A 353 -43.09 -30.09 12.78
C GLY A 353 -44.46 -29.70 13.34
N LEU A 354 -44.62 -28.44 13.72
CA LEU A 354 -45.88 -27.87 14.24
C LEU A 354 -46.76 -27.36 13.09
N TYR A 355 -48.03 -27.74 13.10
CA TYR A 355 -49.00 -27.40 12.07
C TYR A 355 -50.23 -26.71 12.65
N MET A 356 -50.85 -25.85 11.85
CA MET A 356 -52.17 -25.27 12.06
C MET A 356 -53.08 -25.63 10.89
N ILE A 357 -54.30 -26.05 11.19
CA ILE A 357 -55.30 -26.43 10.22
C ILE A 357 -56.59 -25.69 10.54
N ASN A 358 -57.02 -24.84 9.61
CA ASN A 358 -58.21 -24.00 9.75
C ASN A 358 -59.21 -24.38 8.66
N MET A 359 -60.46 -24.63 9.05
CA MET A 359 -61.53 -24.95 8.11
C MET A 359 -62.82 -24.23 8.50
N GLN A 360 -63.53 -23.73 7.51
CA GLN A 360 -64.89 -23.24 7.68
C GLN A 360 -65.78 -23.71 6.53
N THR A 361 -67.02 -24.11 6.83
CA THR A 361 -68.03 -24.46 5.82
C THR A 361 -69.37 -23.78 6.10
N SER A 362 -70.18 -23.61 5.07
CA SER A 362 -71.60 -23.25 5.13
C SER A 362 -72.40 -24.38 4.51
N ASN A 363 -73.39 -24.89 5.25
CA ASN A 363 -74.21 -26.02 4.86
C ASN A 363 -75.71 -25.63 4.85
N ASN A 364 -76.49 -26.30 4.01
CA ASN A 364 -77.92 -26.15 3.87
C ASN A 364 -78.62 -27.50 4.11
N HIS A 365 -79.84 -27.51 4.64
CA HIS A 365 -80.58 -28.72 4.95
C HIS A 365 -81.99 -28.72 4.32
N VAL A 366 -82.39 -29.88 3.76
CA VAL A 366 -83.75 -30.08 3.24
C VAL A 366 -84.66 -30.57 4.37
N VAL A 367 -85.69 -29.79 4.72
CA VAL A 367 -86.69 -30.10 5.76
C VAL A 367 -87.92 -30.75 5.10
N PRO A 368 -88.17 -32.07 5.25
CA PRO A 368 -89.28 -32.74 4.57
C PRO A 368 -90.54 -32.87 5.43
N ASP A 369 -90.43 -32.80 6.76
CA ASP A 369 -91.56 -32.63 7.68
C ASP A 369 -91.06 -32.09 9.04
N ASN A 370 -91.97 -31.57 9.84
CA ASN A 370 -91.73 -30.88 11.09
C ASN A 370 -91.40 -31.84 12.26
N SER A 371 -91.16 -33.12 11.98
CA SER A 371 -91.14 -34.19 13.00
C SER A 371 -89.76 -34.44 13.64
N ALA A 372 -88.67 -34.00 13.01
CA ALA A 372 -87.33 -34.08 13.59
C ALA A 372 -87.16 -33.03 14.71
N THR A 373 -86.81 -33.45 15.92
CA THR A 373 -86.74 -32.58 17.11
C THR A 373 -85.33 -32.10 17.44
N SER A 374 -84.29 -32.66 16.82
CA SER A 374 -82.90 -32.19 16.90
C SER A 374 -82.05 -32.79 15.78
N TRP A 375 -81.14 -32.02 15.19
CA TRP A 375 -80.12 -32.57 14.29
C TRP A 375 -78.82 -31.75 14.33
N PHE A 376 -77.70 -32.41 14.03
CA PHE A 376 -76.38 -31.76 13.95
C PHE A 376 -75.55 -32.36 12.81
N VAL A 377 -74.87 -31.50 12.04
CA VAL A 377 -73.75 -31.91 11.18
C VAL A 377 -72.46 -31.56 11.90
N MET A 378 -71.67 -32.58 12.23
CA MET A 378 -70.38 -32.39 12.87
C MET A 378 -69.28 -32.56 11.86
N ALA A 379 -68.55 -31.48 11.62
CA ALA A 379 -67.24 -31.58 11.02
C ALA A 379 -66.20 -31.97 12.09
N TYR A 380 -65.23 -32.78 11.70
CA TYR A 380 -64.11 -33.14 12.56
C TYR A 380 -62.88 -33.47 11.74
N PHE A 381 -61.70 -33.32 12.32
CA PHE A 381 -60.46 -33.77 11.69
C PHE A 381 -60.08 -35.14 12.20
N GLN A 382 -59.55 -35.97 11.29
CA GLN A 382 -58.85 -37.19 11.65
C GLN A 382 -57.38 -37.12 11.27
N LYS A 383 -56.55 -37.73 12.11
CA LYS A 383 -55.13 -37.98 11.88
C LYS A 383 -54.86 -39.48 11.71
N SER A 384 -54.01 -39.82 10.76
CA SER A 384 -53.38 -41.13 10.62
C SER A 384 -51.86 -40.98 10.70
N THR A 385 -51.21 -41.92 11.38
CA THR A 385 -49.74 -42.00 11.50
C THR A 385 -49.17 -43.21 10.77
N ASP A 386 -50.01 -43.95 10.05
CA ASP A 386 -49.70 -45.26 9.45
C ASP A 386 -50.12 -45.34 7.97
N GLY A 387 -49.98 -44.21 7.26
CA GLY A 387 -50.26 -44.13 5.83
C GLY A 387 -51.75 -44.19 5.47
N GLY A 388 -52.65 -44.12 6.46
CA GLY A 388 -54.10 -44.10 6.27
C GLY A 388 -54.81 -45.39 6.67
N ALA A 389 -54.13 -46.33 7.32
CA ALA A 389 -54.74 -47.59 7.76
C ALA A 389 -55.63 -47.38 9.00
N ASN A 390 -55.19 -46.58 9.97
CA ASN A 390 -55.97 -46.22 11.16
C ASN A 390 -56.13 -44.69 11.28
N TRP A 391 -57.30 -44.25 11.73
CA TRP A 391 -57.67 -42.83 11.82
C TRP A 391 -58.21 -42.47 13.19
N ASN A 392 -57.55 -41.51 13.85
CA ASN A 392 -57.96 -40.99 15.16
C ASN A 392 -58.54 -39.58 15.02
N ILE A 393 -59.59 -39.27 15.77
CA ILE A 393 -60.19 -37.93 15.76
C ILE A 393 -59.33 -36.98 16.60
N ILE A 394 -58.96 -35.85 16.03
CA ILE A 394 -58.07 -34.86 16.70
C ILE A 394 -58.77 -33.55 17.06
N LEU A 395 -59.92 -33.26 16.44
CA LEU A 395 -60.75 -32.09 16.74
C LEU A 395 -62.16 -32.33 16.21
N ARG A 396 -63.18 -31.86 16.93
CA ARG A 396 -64.59 -31.85 16.49
C ARG A 396 -65.16 -30.45 16.63
N ASP A 397 -66.10 -30.09 15.76
CA ASP A 397 -66.94 -28.91 15.98
C ASP A 397 -67.83 -29.18 17.20
N THR A 398 -67.82 -28.27 18.16
CA THR A 398 -68.51 -28.42 19.45
C THR A 398 -69.87 -27.74 19.48
N ARG A 399 -70.31 -27.10 18.39
CA ARG A 399 -71.66 -26.55 18.31
C ARG A 399 -72.70 -27.67 18.38
N SER A 400 -73.70 -27.50 19.25
CA SER A 400 -74.77 -28.47 19.51
C SER A 400 -76.15 -27.79 19.55
N ASN A 401 -77.21 -28.59 19.49
CA ASN A 401 -78.62 -28.17 19.66
C ASN A 401 -79.13 -27.11 18.67
N MET A 402 -78.77 -27.22 17.38
CA MET A 402 -79.39 -26.38 16.35
C MET A 402 -80.87 -26.78 16.16
N SER A 403 -81.73 -25.77 15.98
CA SER A 403 -83.16 -25.98 15.74
C SER A 403 -83.39 -26.80 14.47
N SER A 404 -84.39 -27.69 14.48
CA SER A 404 -84.70 -28.50 13.31
C SER A 404 -85.18 -27.69 12.10
N THR A 405 -85.63 -26.46 12.34
CA THR A 405 -86.05 -25.48 11.34
C THR A 405 -84.92 -24.64 10.76
N THR A 406 -83.68 -24.77 11.27
CA THR A 406 -82.54 -24.00 10.77
C THR A 406 -82.09 -24.54 9.42
N VAL A 407 -82.39 -23.83 8.34
CA VAL A 407 -81.99 -24.23 6.98
C VAL A 407 -80.50 -24.01 6.73
N ASP A 408 -79.93 -22.91 7.25
CA ASP A 408 -78.51 -22.55 7.06
C ASP A 408 -77.69 -22.75 8.34
N ASN A 409 -76.62 -23.54 8.25
CA ASN A 409 -75.63 -23.65 9.30
C ASN A 409 -74.22 -23.73 8.72
N GLY A 410 -73.20 -23.99 9.55
CA GLY A 410 -71.84 -24.15 9.06
C GLY A 410 -70.97 -24.88 10.06
N ASN A 411 -69.74 -25.25 9.68
CA ASN A 411 -68.74 -25.83 10.56
C ASN A 411 -67.48 -24.95 10.64
N ALA A 412 -66.82 -24.91 11.80
CA ALA A 412 -65.57 -24.16 12.00
C ALA A 412 -64.62 -24.98 12.87
N LEU A 413 -63.46 -25.32 12.32
CA LEU A 413 -62.43 -26.12 12.97
C LEU A 413 -61.10 -25.40 12.92
N LEU A 414 -60.47 -25.20 14.08
CA LEU A 414 -59.12 -24.67 14.21
C LEU A 414 -58.30 -25.64 15.04
N TRP A 415 -57.40 -26.36 14.38
CA TRP A 415 -56.52 -27.34 15.04
C TRP A 415 -55.07 -26.86 14.98
N THR A 416 -54.32 -27.11 16.04
CA THR A 416 -52.86 -26.93 16.07
C THR A 416 -52.22 -28.14 16.74
N GLY A 417 -51.15 -28.66 16.16
CA GLY A 417 -50.43 -29.79 16.74
C GLY A 417 -49.28 -30.29 15.88
N THR A 418 -48.51 -31.24 16.42
CA THR A 418 -47.34 -31.77 15.74
C THR A 418 -47.71 -32.90 14.77
N LEU A 419 -47.10 -32.86 13.58
CA LEU A 419 -47.20 -33.90 12.56
C LEU A 419 -45.80 -34.34 12.16
N ASN A 420 -45.60 -35.65 12.02
CA ASN A 420 -44.38 -36.23 11.47
C ASN A 420 -44.49 -36.37 9.95
N ALA A 421 -43.35 -36.46 9.26
CA ALA A 421 -43.35 -36.77 7.83
C ALA A 421 -44.13 -38.07 7.56
N GLY A 422 -45.06 -38.03 6.60
CA GLY A 422 -45.96 -39.14 6.27
C GLY A 422 -47.26 -39.21 7.07
N ASP A 423 -47.43 -38.44 8.16
CA ASP A 423 -48.72 -38.32 8.85
C ASP A 423 -49.77 -37.77 7.87
N LYS A 424 -51.02 -38.24 8.00
CA LYS A 424 -52.14 -37.81 7.15
C LYS A 424 -53.25 -37.15 7.93
N ILE A 425 -53.85 -36.09 7.39
CA ILE A 425 -55.02 -35.42 7.96
C ILE A 425 -56.16 -35.37 6.94
N ARG A 426 -57.40 -35.60 7.38
CA ARG A 426 -58.58 -35.42 6.53
C ARG A 426 -59.76 -34.77 7.27
N PRO A 427 -60.55 -33.92 6.60
CA PRO A 427 -61.81 -33.40 7.12
C PRO A 427 -62.92 -34.42 6.92
N MET A 428 -63.68 -34.68 7.98
CA MET A 428 -64.80 -35.60 8.00
C MET A 428 -66.07 -34.88 8.40
N PHE A 429 -67.21 -35.33 7.88
CA PHE A 429 -68.54 -34.85 8.20
C PHE A 429 -69.41 -36.03 8.62
N LEU A 430 -70.12 -35.87 9.73
CA LEU A 430 -71.12 -36.82 10.21
C LEU A 430 -72.48 -36.12 10.25
N CYS A 431 -73.48 -36.74 9.63
CA CYS A 431 -74.86 -36.30 9.65
C CYS A 431 -75.76 -37.41 10.20
N THR A 432 -76.67 -37.07 11.12
CA THR A 432 -77.67 -37.99 11.68
C THR A 432 -79.08 -37.76 11.12
N ALA A 433 -79.25 -36.81 10.19
CA ALA A 433 -80.54 -36.48 9.60
C ALA A 433 -80.93 -37.50 8.51
N THR A 434 -82.21 -37.86 8.42
CA THR A 434 -82.74 -38.82 7.43
C THR A 434 -82.92 -38.22 6.02
N THR A 435 -82.46 -36.98 5.82
CA THR A 435 -82.76 -36.12 4.68
C THR A 435 -81.47 -35.48 4.16
N ASN A 436 -81.51 -34.87 2.98
CA ASN A 436 -80.30 -34.32 2.37
C ASN A 436 -79.76 -33.14 3.18
N ASN A 437 -78.48 -33.21 3.53
CA ASN A 437 -77.73 -32.12 4.11
C ASN A 437 -76.57 -31.80 3.16
N THR A 438 -76.43 -30.56 2.75
CA THR A 438 -75.52 -30.18 1.67
C THR A 438 -74.53 -29.13 2.14
N MET A 439 -73.24 -29.38 1.92
CA MET A 439 -72.22 -28.35 2.02
C MET A 439 -72.26 -27.49 0.75
N VAL A 440 -72.44 -26.18 0.90
CA VAL A 440 -72.61 -25.24 -0.22
C VAL A 440 -71.33 -24.43 -0.45
N HIS A 441 -70.67 -24.01 0.63
CA HIS A 441 -69.43 -23.25 0.59
C HIS A 441 -68.46 -23.74 1.65
N GLY A 442 -67.17 -23.56 1.44
CA GLY A 442 -66.17 -23.80 2.48
C GLY A 442 -64.74 -23.69 1.99
N SER A 443 -63.84 -23.47 2.94
CA SER A 443 -62.39 -23.43 2.73
C SER A 443 -61.64 -24.17 3.84
N LEU A 444 -60.46 -24.67 3.48
CA LEU A 444 -59.51 -25.35 4.34
C LEU A 444 -58.13 -24.77 4.08
N SER A 445 -57.38 -24.45 5.12
CA SER A 445 -55.98 -24.03 5.04
C SER A 445 -55.11 -24.82 6.02
N ILE A 446 -53.93 -25.24 5.55
CA ILE A 446 -52.93 -25.98 6.32
C ILE A 446 -51.63 -25.19 6.29
N THR A 447 -51.18 -24.77 7.45
CA THR A 447 -49.98 -23.96 7.65
C THR A 447 -48.99 -24.72 8.50
N ARG A 448 -47.71 -24.77 8.09
CA ARG A 448 -46.62 -25.24 8.94
C ARG A 448 -46.03 -24.05 9.68
N ILE A 449 -46.02 -24.11 11.01
CA ILE A 449 -45.59 -23.03 11.90
C ILE A 449 -44.08 -23.10 12.18
N PHE A 450 -43.53 -24.30 12.38
CA PHE A 450 -42.14 -24.47 12.82
C PHE A 450 -41.57 -25.82 12.31
N GLN A 451 -40.27 -25.87 11.98
CA GLN A 451 -39.52 -27.13 11.75
C GLN A 451 -38.93 -27.62 13.07
#